data_AF-X1GWQ1-F1
#
_entry.id   AF-X1GWQ1-F1
#
_cell.length_a   1.000
_cell.length_b   1.000
_cell.length_c   1.000
_cell.angle_alpha   90.00
_cell.angle_beta   90.00
_cell.angle_gamma   90.00
#
_symmetry.space_group_name_H-M   'P 1'
#
loop_
_entity.id
_entity.type
_entity.pdbx_description
1 polymer ?
#
loop_
_entity_poly.entity_id
_entity_poly.type
_entity_poly.pdbx_seq_one_letter_code
_entity_poly.pdbx_strand_id
1 'polypeptide(L)' 'MNITGVEVIRRNPGVAAIGVVAGEKIELTYDDTLRVNVSFDYRGLAMKTTLEWF' A
#
# COMPACT_ATOMS: atom_id res chain seq x y z
N MET A 1 -8.68 4.41 -10.25
CA MET A 1 -7.93 3.64 -9.23
C MET A 1 -7.13 4.64 -8.45
N ASN A 2 -7.39 4.76 -7.16
CA ASN A 2 -6.71 5.72 -6.29
C ASN A 2 -6.07 4.95 -5.14
N ILE A 3 -4.82 5.27 -4.84
CA ILE A 3 -4.21 4.85 -3.57
C ILE A 3 -4.87 5.71 -2.49
N THR A 4 -5.52 5.05 -1.54
CA THR A 4 -6.21 5.70 -0.42
C THR A 4 -5.42 5.64 0.87
N GLY A 5 -4.36 4.82 0.92
CA GLY A 5 -3.42 4.80 2.02
C GLY A 5 -2.23 3.90 1.75
N VAL A 6 -1.10 4.24 2.34
CA VAL A 6 0.12 3.44 2.30
C VAL A 6 0.68 3.36 3.71
N GLU A 7 1.00 2.16 4.15
CA GLU A 7 1.59 1.92 5.46
C GLU A 7 2.72 0.89 5.38
N VAL A 8 3.74 1.09 6.22
CA VAL A 8 4.80 0.11 6.44
C VAL A 8 4.53 -0.58 7.77
N ILE A 9 4.33 -1.89 7.72
CA ILE A 9 4.16 -2.75 8.89
C ILE A 9 5.51 -3.40 9.18
N ARG A 10 6.09 -3.06 10.33
CA ARG A 10 7.37 -3.63 10.77
C ARG A 10 7.14 -4.88 11.59
N ARG A 11 8.02 -5.88 11.42
CA ARG A 11 7.88 -7.23 12.00
C ARG A 11 7.78 -7.26 13.54
N ASN A 12 8.30 -6.25 14.25
CA ASN A 12 8.31 -6.26 15.71
C ASN A 12 6.87 -6.18 16.27
N PRO A 13 6.42 -7.20 17.04
CA PRO A 13 5.14 -7.16 17.72
C PRO A 13 5.11 -5.94 18.66
N GLY A 14 4.24 -4.97 18.37
CA GLY A 14 4.12 -3.71 19.13
C GLY A 14 4.65 -2.46 18.43
N VAL A 15 5.29 -2.58 17.26
CA VAL A 15 5.60 -1.40 16.42
C VAL A 15 4.37 -1.06 15.58
N ALA A 16 3.79 0.11 15.85
CA ALA A 16 2.66 0.62 15.07
C ALA A 16 3.04 0.80 13.59
N ALA A 17 2.10 0.54 12.70
CA ALA A 17 2.27 0.81 11.28
C ALA A 17 2.55 2.31 11.06
N ILE A 18 3.53 2.61 10.22
CA ILE A 18 3.89 3.99 9.91
C ILE A 18 3.13 4.40 8.65
N GLY A 19 2.21 5.35 8.79
CA GLY A 19 1.51 5.96 7.66
C GLY A 19 2.48 6.78 6.81
N VAL A 20 2.38 6.64 5.49
CA VAL A 20 3.28 7.30 4.55
C VAL A 20 2.56 8.45 3.84
N VAL A 21 3.24 9.59 3.71
CA VAL A 21 2.77 10.73 2.93
C VAL A 21 2.95 10.46 1.43
N ALA A 22 1.92 10.74 0.64
CA ALA A 22 1.96 10.53 -0.80
C ALA A 22 3.07 11.38 -1.46
N GLY A 23 3.85 10.76 -2.34
CA GLY A 23 4.95 11.40 -3.08
C GLY A 23 6.31 11.32 -2.39
N GLU A 24 6.38 10.85 -1.15
CA GLU A 24 7.66 10.60 -0.47
C GLU A 24 8.26 9.24 -0.85
N LYS A 25 9.59 9.17 -0.83
CA LYS A 25 10.31 7.91 -0.97
C LYS A 25 10.19 7.12 0.34
N ILE A 26 9.79 5.85 0.22
CA ILE A 26 9.71 4.92 1.34
C ILE A 26 10.95 4.04 1.33
N GLU A 27 11.63 3.94 2.47
CA GLU A 27 12.68 2.95 2.67
C GLU A 27 12.10 1.73 3.39
N LEU A 28 12.27 0.56 2.77
CA LEU A 28 11.86 -0.73 3.31
C LEU A 28 13.11 -1.53 3.67
N THR A 29 13.06 -2.20 4.80
CA THR A 29 14.09 -3.15 5.22
C THR A 29 13.59 -4.58 5.04
N TYR A 30 14.52 -5.55 5.09
CA TYR A 30 14.16 -6.96 5.00
C TYR A 30 13.17 -7.33 6.12
N ASP A 31 12.16 -8.14 5.78
CA ASP A 31 11.00 -8.48 6.60
C ASP A 31 9.97 -7.37 6.88
N ASP A 32 10.13 -6.15 6.34
CA ASP A 32 9.04 -5.16 6.36
C ASP A 32 7.94 -5.57 5.38
N THR A 33 6.69 -5.27 5.74
CA THR A 33 5.54 -5.44 4.85
C THR A 33 5.02 -4.07 4.42
N LEU A 34 5.04 -3.80 3.12
CA LEU A 34 4.36 -2.64 2.55
C LEU A 34 2.89 -3.00 2.28
N ARG A 35 1.97 -2.32 2.98
CA ARG A 35 0.53 -2.44 2.73
C ARG A 35 0.03 -1.19 2.00
N VAL A 36 -0.55 -1.42 0.82
CA VAL A 36 -1.14 -0.38 -0.02
C VAL A 36 -2.65 -0.60 -0.09
N ASN A 37 -3.41 0.38 0.35
CA ASN A 37 -4.87 0.40 0.22
C ASN A 37 -5.24 1.15 -1.06
N VAL A 38 -6.07 0.52 -1.89
CA VAL A 38 -6.52 1.07 -3.18
C VAL A 38 -8.03 1.05 -3.26
N SER A 39 -8.61 2.14 -3.77
CA SER A 39 -10.03 2.23 -4.09
C SER A 39 -10.24 2.28 -5.60
N PHE A 40 -11.28 1.59 -6.06
CA PHE A 40 -11.73 1.62 -7.43
C PHE A 40 -13.15 2.17 -7.46
N ASP A 41 -13.34 3.34 -8.10
CA ASP A 41 -14.69 3.75 -8.52
C ASP A 41 -14.97 3.06 -9.85
N TYR A 42 -15.77 1.99 -9.79
CA TYR A 42 -16.09 1.14 -10.95
C TYR A 42 -17.55 1.28 -11.34
N ARG A 43 -17.82 1.52 -12.64
CA ARG A 43 -19.17 1.76 -13.20
C ARG A 43 -19.54 0.85 -14.39
N GLY A 44 -18.93 -0.32 -14.54
CA GLY A 44 -19.19 -1.24 -15.68
C GLY A 44 -19.60 -2.67 -15.29
N LEU A 45 -19.54 -3.62 -16.24
CA LEU A 45 -19.96 -5.02 -16.04
C LEU A 45 -18.87 -6.00 -15.52
N ALA A 46 -17.57 -5.77 -15.79
CA ALA A 46 -16.43 -6.44 -15.15
C ALA A 46 -15.10 -5.65 -15.31
N MET A 47 -14.20 -5.71 -14.30
CA MET A 47 -12.82 -5.16 -14.35
C MET A 47 -11.83 -6.11 -13.65
N LYS A 48 -10.61 -6.21 -14.20
CA LYS A 48 -9.45 -6.84 -13.57
C LYS A 48 -8.39 -5.77 -13.31
N THR A 49 -7.93 -5.64 -12.07
CA THR A 49 -6.77 -4.81 -11.72
C THR A 49 -5.62 -5.70 -11.30
N THR A 50 -4.43 -5.41 -11.81
CA THR A 50 -3.17 -6.01 -11.36
C THR A 50 -2.34 -4.93 -10.67
N LEU A 51 -1.84 -5.21 -9.46
CA LEU A 51 -0.75 -4.44 -8.87
C LEU A 51 0.56 -5.11 -9.31
N GLU A 52 1.40 -4.35 -10.01
CA GLU A 52 2.69 -4.81 -10.51
C GLU A 52 3.80 -4.06 -9.79
N TRP A 53 4.85 -4.78 -9.39
CA TRP A 53 6.06 -4.22 -8.78
C TRP A 53 7.22 -4.40 -9.78
N PHE A 54 8.01 -3.36 -10.02
CA PHE A 54 9.19 -3.37 -10.90
C PHE A 54 10.47 -3.67 -10.13
#